data_AF-A0A925E4L4-F1
#
_entry.id   AF-A0A925E4L4-F1
#
_cell.length_a   1.000
_cell.length_b   1.000
_cell.length_c   1.000
_cell.angle_alpha   90.00
_cell.angle_beta   90.00
_cell.angle_gamma   90.00
#
_symmetry.space_group_name_H-M   'P 1'
#
loop_
_entity.id
_entity.type
_entity.pdbx_description
1 polymer ?
#
loop_
_entity_poly.entity_id
_entity_poly.type
_entity_poly.pdbx_seq_one_letter_code
_entity_poly.pdbx_strand_id
1 'polypeptide(L)'
;MTEDLTPVEKEKKPKKAKEPKAPKEAKESSGSVVTRFRNWLSDSYNGLFKIVIQPQLPKPRVLGFMVGAFLFGLIWAYLLAPVVFYNGSPSQLSPGQRDQYVKLVAGSYQAGLYDDSQTIQLLSRIEEPAASVDRLLTTESGNVASSLQAVRPLAEQAGDGTRAARDGGIIRSILVFVIAVIAFVLIVNIFALLWGLLIGGFVQRFLARLRPKTQADLDAMQTIEGIKRRKELEIQMRAETTSDVAGAGFGPPIMQRISTYTKGRQFDDSFAIEDANDMFLGESGATISKTVGDSQELAAVEIWLFDKEDFVRTLNKVFVSEHAYNDPVSRSELDSKVDNPSTDLVVVKPGSVIVIETGAIKLQAKIVDVTYGTNPDLPPNSYFDGLTIRMEAWEKGKAGVGAPAPVSAPAYAVPAPATTPMPAYTPPAAPAAAPPPMPAYSPPPMPSYSPPPAAPFGQRPAAPPPMNLPGQADDDPFGGTGDFTPIGS
;
A
#
# COMPACT_ATOMS: atom_id res chain seq x y z
N MET A 1 38.38 18.81 64.29
CA MET A 1 38.76 17.88 63.21
C MET A 1 38.01 18.30 61.99
N THR A 2 38.78 18.82 61.04
CA THR A 2 38.45 19.52 59.79
C THR A 2 38.17 18.54 58.66
N GLU A 3 37.06 18.73 57.95
CA GLU A 3 36.83 18.39 56.53
C GLU A 3 35.78 19.42 56.06
N ASP A 4 36.13 20.65 55.66
CA ASP A 4 36.63 21.09 54.34
C ASP A 4 36.42 20.07 53.21
N LEU A 5 35.61 20.43 52.22
CA LEU A 5 35.87 20.25 50.79
C LEU A 5 34.74 20.90 49.95
N THR A 6 35.12 22.02 49.36
CA THR A 6 34.46 22.79 48.30
C THR A 6 34.18 21.97 47.03
N PRO A 7 33.13 22.30 46.24
CA PRO A 7 32.98 21.76 44.88
C PRO A 7 33.90 22.51 43.91
N VAL A 8 34.84 21.78 43.32
CA VAL A 8 35.80 22.28 42.31
C VAL A 8 35.08 22.58 41.00
N GLU A 9 35.09 23.85 40.62
CA GLU A 9 34.89 24.38 39.28
C GLU A 9 35.99 23.87 38.34
N LYS A 10 35.63 23.25 37.22
CA LYS A 10 36.57 22.92 36.13
C LYS A 10 36.21 23.70 34.87
N GLU A 11 37.03 24.70 34.60
CA GLU A 11 37.03 25.44 33.33
C GLU A 11 37.45 24.58 32.12
N LYS A 12 36.67 24.79 31.06
CA LYS A 12 36.84 24.65 29.61
C LYS A 12 38.13 24.01 29.03
N LYS A 13 37.90 23.15 28.02
CA LYS A 13 38.69 23.16 26.76
C LYS A 13 37.77 23.35 25.55
N PRO A 14 38.15 24.20 24.57
CA PRO A 14 37.31 24.62 23.46
C PRO A 14 37.13 23.54 22.39
N LYS A 15 35.90 23.41 21.87
CA LYS A 15 35.60 22.58 20.69
C LYS A 15 36.26 23.21 19.46
N LYS A 16 37.22 22.50 18.87
CA LYS A 16 37.83 22.83 17.58
C LYS A 16 36.74 22.98 16.51
N ALA A 17 36.84 24.08 15.76
CA ALA A 17 36.06 24.36 14.57
C ALA A 17 36.15 23.22 13.55
N LYS A 18 35.01 22.85 12.97
CA LYS A 18 34.95 22.03 11.75
C LYS A 18 35.28 22.96 10.57
N GLU A 19 36.43 22.74 9.94
CA GLU A 19 36.73 23.31 8.63
C GLU A 19 35.65 22.92 7.61
N PRO A 20 35.24 23.84 6.70
CA PRO A 20 34.36 23.52 5.60
C PRO A 20 35.10 22.60 4.61
N LYS A 21 34.52 21.43 4.32
CA LYS A 21 35.02 20.53 3.30
C LYS A 21 34.88 21.19 1.92
N ALA A 22 36.00 21.31 1.22
CA ALA A 22 36.06 21.75 -0.16
C ALA A 22 35.16 20.90 -1.09
N PRO A 23 34.69 21.46 -2.22
CA PRO A 23 33.83 20.74 -3.17
C PRO A 23 34.57 19.54 -3.74
N LYS A 24 33.97 18.36 -3.66
CA LYS A 24 34.50 17.18 -4.33
C LYS A 24 34.30 17.35 -5.83
N GLU A 25 35.40 17.56 -6.55
CA GLU A 25 35.48 17.39 -7.99
C GLU A 25 34.86 16.04 -8.40
N ALA A 26 34.03 16.07 -9.44
CA ALA A 26 33.42 14.91 -10.05
C ALA A 26 34.51 14.01 -10.65
N LYS A 27 34.96 13.01 -9.89
CA LYS A 27 35.73 11.90 -10.45
C LYS A 27 34.77 10.98 -11.21
N GLU A 28 34.91 10.99 -12.53
CA GLU A 28 34.38 9.95 -13.42
C GLU A 28 34.74 8.57 -12.86
N SER A 29 33.72 7.83 -12.45
CA SER A 29 33.91 6.52 -11.84
C SER A 29 34.25 5.49 -12.92
N SER A 30 35.54 5.20 -13.10
CA SER A 30 36.00 3.94 -13.68
C SER A 30 35.81 2.80 -12.66
N GLY A 31 34.57 2.62 -12.18
CA GLY A 31 34.23 1.50 -11.30
C GLY A 31 34.40 0.18 -12.04
N SER A 32 35.17 -0.73 -11.44
CA SER A 32 35.28 -2.14 -11.84
C SER A 32 33.90 -2.71 -12.20
N VAL A 33 33.84 -3.56 -13.22
CA VAL A 33 32.60 -4.23 -13.69
C VAL A 33 31.80 -4.83 -12.53
N VAL A 34 32.49 -5.33 -11.50
CA VAL A 34 31.90 -5.85 -10.26
C VAL A 34 31.14 -4.79 -9.46
N THR A 35 31.67 -3.57 -9.36
CA THR A 35 31.03 -2.45 -8.66
C THR A 35 29.80 -1.96 -9.42
N ARG A 36 29.87 -1.89 -10.76
CA ARG A 36 28.71 -1.54 -11.60
C ARG A 36 27.61 -2.59 -11.50
N PHE A 37 27.97 -3.87 -11.52
CA PHE A 37 27.03 -4.98 -11.37
C PHE A 37 26.36 -5.00 -9.99
N ARG A 38 27.12 -4.77 -8.92
CA ARG A 38 26.58 -4.66 -7.56
C ARG A 38 25.62 -3.48 -7.42
N ASN A 39 25.98 -2.32 -7.98
CA ASN A 39 25.12 -1.14 -7.97
C ASN A 39 23.85 -1.38 -8.79
N TRP A 40 23.95 -2.00 -9.97
CA TRP A 40 22.80 -2.40 -10.79
C TRP A 40 21.87 -3.39 -10.07
N LEU A 41 22.41 -4.38 -9.36
CA LEU A 41 21.61 -5.29 -8.53
C LEU A 41 20.92 -4.57 -7.38
N SER A 42 21.61 -3.63 -6.73
CA SER A 42 21.03 -2.83 -5.64
C SER A 42 19.93 -1.90 -6.14
N ASP A 43 20.12 -1.27 -7.29
CA ASP A 43 19.12 -0.41 -7.94
C ASP A 43 17.95 -1.22 -8.49
N SER A 44 18.20 -2.42 -9.02
CA SER A 44 17.16 -3.37 -9.43
C SER A 44 16.35 -3.86 -8.24
N TYR A 45 16.99 -4.16 -7.11
CA TYR A 45 16.31 -4.51 -5.86
C TYR A 45 15.50 -3.32 -5.31
N ASN A 46 16.09 -2.13 -5.24
CA ASN A 46 15.38 -0.94 -4.75
C ASN A 46 14.20 -0.57 -5.68
N GLY A 47 14.39 -0.65 -7.00
CA GLY A 47 13.36 -0.34 -7.98
C GLY A 47 12.24 -1.38 -8.01
N LEU A 48 12.57 -2.65 -8.15
CA LEU A 48 11.56 -3.71 -8.27
C LEU A 48 10.95 -4.04 -6.91
N PHE A 49 11.78 -4.32 -5.89
CA PHE A 49 11.28 -4.79 -4.61
C PHE A 49 10.64 -3.66 -3.81
N LYS A 50 11.29 -2.51 -3.61
CA LYS A 50 10.71 -1.46 -2.74
C LYS A 50 9.57 -0.69 -3.38
N ILE A 51 9.60 -0.46 -4.71
CA ILE A 51 8.59 0.36 -5.38
C ILE A 51 7.41 -0.48 -5.85
N VAL A 52 7.65 -1.68 -6.39
CA VAL A 52 6.57 -2.48 -7.03
C VAL A 52 6.04 -3.58 -6.11
N ILE A 53 6.93 -4.32 -5.44
CA ILE A 53 6.55 -5.52 -4.68
C ILE A 53 6.14 -5.18 -3.23
N GLN A 54 7.00 -4.48 -2.49
CA GLN A 54 6.85 -4.20 -1.06
C GLN A 54 5.52 -3.50 -0.70
N PRO A 55 4.98 -2.55 -1.50
CA PRO A 55 3.69 -1.94 -1.18
C PRO A 55 2.51 -2.89 -1.30
N GLN A 56 2.64 -3.94 -2.10
CA GLN A 56 1.59 -4.94 -2.34
C GLN A 56 1.63 -6.08 -1.33
N LEU A 57 2.76 -6.30 -0.66
CA LEU A 57 2.88 -7.34 0.35
C LEU A 57 2.09 -6.95 1.63
N PRO A 58 1.48 -7.93 2.31
CA PRO A 58 0.81 -7.67 3.58
C PRO A 58 1.81 -7.17 4.63
N LYS A 59 1.39 -6.20 5.44
CA LYS A 59 2.19 -5.74 6.58
C LYS A 59 2.53 -6.92 7.50
N PRO A 60 3.71 -6.97 8.13
CA PRO A 60 4.11 -8.09 8.98
C PRO A 60 3.11 -8.42 10.09
N ARG A 61 2.43 -7.40 10.65
CA ARG A 61 1.37 -7.59 11.66
C ARG A 61 0.14 -8.31 11.11
N VAL A 62 -0.28 -7.96 9.90
CA VAL A 62 -1.43 -8.60 9.23
C VAL A 62 -1.08 -10.02 8.86
N LEU A 63 0.12 -10.24 8.31
CA LEU A 63 0.62 -11.58 8.01
C LEU A 63 0.71 -12.44 9.27
N GLY A 64 1.20 -11.89 10.38
CA GLY A 64 1.24 -12.56 11.68
C GLY A 64 -0.16 -12.95 12.17
N PHE A 65 -1.14 -12.06 12.05
CA PHE A 65 -2.54 -12.38 12.38
C PHE A 65 -3.12 -13.48 11.48
N MET A 66 -2.86 -13.44 10.17
CA MET A 66 -3.33 -14.47 9.24
C MET A 66 -2.74 -15.84 9.55
N VAL A 67 -1.43 -15.90 9.85
CA VAL A 67 -0.78 -17.13 10.29
C VAL A 67 -1.38 -17.59 11.62
N GLY A 68 -1.56 -16.69 12.58
CA GLY A 68 -2.21 -17.02 13.86
C GLY A 68 -3.62 -17.60 13.68
N ALA A 69 -4.45 -17.01 12.83
CA ALA A 69 -5.79 -17.50 12.50
C ALA A 69 -5.76 -18.87 11.81
N PHE A 70 -4.81 -19.08 10.89
CA PHE A 70 -4.59 -20.39 10.24
C PHE A 70 -4.22 -21.46 11.26
N LEU A 71 -3.26 -21.18 12.14
CA LEU A 71 -2.85 -22.10 13.21
C LEU A 71 -3.99 -22.39 14.19
N PHE A 72 -4.76 -21.36 14.56
CA PHE A 72 -5.95 -21.51 15.38
C PHE A 72 -7.00 -22.42 14.71
N GLY A 73 -7.23 -22.24 13.40
CA GLY A 73 -8.11 -23.10 12.62
C GLY A 73 -7.66 -24.56 12.59
N LEU A 74 -6.35 -24.81 12.49
CA LEU A 74 -5.81 -26.17 12.61
C LEU A 74 -6.06 -26.74 14.01
N ILE A 75 -5.73 -25.99 15.07
CA ILE A 75 -5.99 -26.46 16.45
C ILE A 75 -7.47 -26.77 16.63
N TRP A 76 -8.36 -25.90 16.16
CA TRP A 76 -9.81 -26.11 16.22
C TRP A 76 -10.23 -27.39 15.49
N ALA A 77 -9.77 -27.59 14.26
CA ALA A 77 -10.11 -28.76 13.45
C ALA A 77 -9.62 -30.08 14.08
N TYR A 78 -8.48 -30.08 14.78
CA TYR A 78 -7.94 -31.30 15.37
C TYR A 78 -8.40 -31.57 16.82
N LEU A 79 -8.68 -30.52 17.63
CA LEU A 79 -9.11 -30.69 19.02
C LEU A 79 -10.62 -30.63 19.22
N LEU A 80 -11.31 -29.68 18.55
CA LEU A 80 -12.72 -29.37 18.84
C LEU A 80 -13.68 -30.07 17.88
N ALA A 81 -13.28 -30.25 16.62
CA ALA A 81 -14.11 -30.88 15.60
C ALA A 81 -13.29 -31.86 14.76
N PRO A 82 -12.76 -32.94 15.36
CA PRO A 82 -11.94 -33.91 14.64
C PRO A 82 -12.74 -34.54 13.49
N VAL A 83 -12.09 -34.66 12.33
CA VAL A 83 -12.67 -35.34 11.17
C VAL A 83 -12.64 -36.84 11.43
N VAL A 84 -13.82 -37.45 11.49
CA VAL A 84 -13.98 -38.90 11.61
C VAL A 84 -14.36 -39.46 10.24
N PHE A 85 -13.60 -40.46 9.78
CA PHE A 85 -13.89 -41.17 8.54
C PHE A 85 -14.75 -42.41 8.84
N TYR A 86 -15.80 -42.61 8.05
CA TYR A 86 -16.68 -43.78 8.11
C TYR A 86 -16.39 -44.73 6.95
N ASN A 87 -16.74 -46.01 7.12
CA ASN A 87 -16.57 -47.06 6.10
C ASN A 87 -15.11 -47.25 5.67
N GLY A 88 -14.19 -47.18 6.64
CA GLY A 88 -12.76 -47.44 6.40
C GLY A 88 -12.52 -48.88 5.94
N SER A 89 -11.49 -49.05 5.11
CA SER A 89 -11.04 -50.38 4.67
C SER A 89 -10.43 -51.16 5.84
N PRO A 90 -10.52 -52.50 5.89
CA PRO A 90 -9.83 -53.34 6.88
C PRO A 90 -8.33 -53.02 7.03
N SER A 91 -7.65 -52.58 5.97
CA SER A 91 -6.24 -52.13 6.01
C SER A 91 -5.99 -50.93 6.93
N GLN A 92 -7.01 -50.12 7.24
CA GLN A 92 -6.91 -48.95 8.11
C GLN A 92 -7.15 -49.27 9.59
N LEU A 93 -7.51 -50.51 9.91
CA LEU A 93 -7.70 -50.95 11.29
C LEU A 93 -6.35 -50.99 12.04
N SER A 94 -6.43 -50.79 13.36
CA SER A 94 -5.27 -50.99 14.22
C SER A 94 -4.73 -52.43 14.09
N PRO A 95 -3.43 -52.68 14.33
CA PRO A 95 -2.84 -54.01 14.14
C PRO A 95 -3.63 -55.14 14.82
N GLY A 96 -4.04 -54.96 16.09
CA GLY A 96 -4.84 -55.96 16.80
C GLY A 96 -6.25 -56.16 16.24
N GLN A 97 -6.86 -55.14 15.63
CA GLN A 97 -8.18 -55.27 15.00
C GLN A 97 -8.09 -55.93 13.61
N ARG A 98 -6.98 -55.74 12.89
CA ARG A 98 -6.69 -56.52 11.67
C ARG A 98 -6.57 -58.00 11.97
N ASP A 99 -5.94 -58.36 13.08
CA ASP A 99 -5.84 -59.74 13.52
C ASP A 99 -7.21 -60.36 13.81
N GLN A 100 -8.10 -59.63 14.49
CA GLN A 100 -9.48 -60.08 14.72
C GLN A 100 -10.26 -60.24 13.40
N TYR A 101 -10.04 -59.34 12.43
CA TYR A 101 -10.63 -59.48 11.11
C TYR A 101 -10.17 -60.76 10.39
N VAL A 102 -8.88 -61.10 10.46
CA VAL A 102 -8.37 -62.37 9.88
C VAL A 102 -9.02 -63.59 10.53
N LYS A 103 -9.13 -63.60 11.87
CA LYS A 103 -9.80 -64.68 12.60
C LYS A 103 -11.27 -64.81 12.19
N LEU A 104 -11.97 -63.69 12.01
CA LEU A 104 -13.36 -63.68 11.56
C LEU A 104 -13.50 -64.26 10.14
N VAL A 105 -12.63 -63.85 9.21
CA VAL A 105 -12.62 -64.38 7.84
C VAL A 105 -12.33 -65.88 7.84
N ALA A 106 -11.33 -66.31 8.61
CA ALA A 106 -10.95 -67.72 8.74
C ALA A 106 -12.10 -68.58 9.31
N GLY A 107 -12.72 -68.13 10.41
CA GLY A 107 -13.85 -68.83 11.02
C GLY A 107 -15.07 -68.88 10.09
N SER A 108 -15.34 -67.81 9.34
CA SER A 108 -16.45 -67.75 8.38
C SER A 108 -16.23 -68.67 7.18
N TYR A 109 -14.99 -68.79 6.71
CA TYR A 109 -14.62 -69.76 5.68
C TYR A 109 -14.82 -71.20 6.18
N GLN A 110 -14.36 -71.51 7.40
CA GLN A 110 -14.57 -72.84 8.00
C GLN A 110 -16.06 -73.16 8.21
N ALA A 111 -16.88 -72.14 8.50
CA ALA A 111 -18.33 -72.27 8.62
C ALA A 111 -19.05 -72.39 7.25
N GLY A 112 -18.33 -72.32 6.13
CA GLY A 112 -18.89 -72.41 4.78
C GLY A 112 -19.66 -71.17 4.33
N LEU A 113 -19.43 -70.01 4.97
CA LEU A 113 -20.09 -68.75 4.63
C LEU A 113 -19.41 -68.03 3.45
N TYR A 114 -18.14 -68.34 3.19
CA TYR A 114 -17.37 -67.76 2.10
C TYR A 114 -16.76 -68.87 1.22
N ASP A 115 -16.76 -68.65 -0.08
CA ASP A 115 -15.96 -69.45 -1.01
C ASP A 115 -14.48 -69.02 -1.04
N ASP A 116 -13.63 -69.79 -1.71
CA ASP A 116 -12.20 -69.51 -1.85
C ASP A 116 -11.95 -68.13 -2.45
N SER A 117 -12.72 -67.74 -3.48
CA SER A 117 -12.53 -66.46 -4.17
C SER A 117 -12.88 -65.26 -3.27
N GLN A 118 -13.98 -65.38 -2.51
CA GLN A 118 -14.43 -64.38 -1.56
C GLN A 118 -13.43 -64.26 -0.41
N THR A 119 -12.90 -65.39 0.06
CA THR A 119 -11.89 -65.42 1.13
C THR A 119 -10.60 -64.74 0.69
N ILE A 120 -10.10 -65.03 -0.52
CA ILE A 120 -8.93 -64.35 -1.10
C ILE A 120 -9.18 -62.84 -1.22
N GLN A 121 -10.35 -62.42 -1.70
CA GLN A 121 -10.72 -61.00 -1.80
C GLN A 121 -10.84 -60.31 -0.44
N LEU A 122 -11.30 -61.00 0.59
CA LEU A 122 -11.41 -60.44 1.94
C LEU A 122 -10.05 -60.33 2.62
N LEU A 123 -9.18 -61.33 2.42
CA LEU A 123 -7.80 -61.33 2.94
C LEU A 123 -6.91 -60.31 2.23
N SER A 124 -7.12 -60.04 0.94
CA SER A 124 -6.33 -59.02 0.22
C SER A 124 -6.63 -57.58 0.67
N ARG A 125 -7.68 -57.36 1.48
CA ARG A 125 -8.01 -56.04 2.07
C ARG A 125 -7.11 -55.64 3.24
N ILE A 126 -6.26 -56.54 3.72
CA ILE A 126 -5.27 -56.25 4.76
C ILE A 126 -3.86 -56.38 4.20
N GLU A 127 -2.89 -55.79 4.89
CA GLU A 127 -1.47 -55.89 4.54
C GLU A 127 -0.92 -57.24 4.97
N GLU A 128 -0.21 -57.92 4.07
CA GLU A 128 0.49 -59.18 4.32
C GLU A 128 -0.39 -60.24 5.04
N PRO A 129 -1.50 -60.69 4.41
CA PRO A 129 -2.43 -61.64 5.02
C PRO A 129 -1.77 -62.95 5.43
N ALA A 130 -0.86 -63.49 4.61
CA ALA A 130 -0.14 -64.74 4.92
C ALA A 130 0.71 -64.60 6.19
N ALA A 131 1.49 -63.51 6.29
CA ALA A 131 2.30 -63.24 7.49
C ALA A 131 1.44 -63.02 8.73
N SER A 132 0.24 -62.45 8.57
CA SER A 132 -0.73 -62.30 9.66
C SER A 132 -1.32 -63.64 10.11
N VAL A 133 -1.66 -64.53 9.18
CA VAL A 133 -2.09 -65.90 9.50
C VAL A 133 -0.98 -66.67 10.19
N ASP A 134 0.25 -66.63 9.68
CA ASP A 134 1.40 -67.32 10.27
C ASP A 134 1.70 -66.81 11.69
N ARG A 135 1.65 -65.49 11.91
CA ARG A 135 1.77 -64.90 13.26
C ARG A 135 0.67 -65.43 14.17
N LEU A 136 -0.58 -65.42 13.73
CA LEU A 136 -1.71 -65.86 14.56
C LEU A 136 -1.68 -67.35 14.87
N LEU A 137 -1.17 -68.18 13.96
CA LEU A 137 -0.96 -69.61 14.21
C LEU A 137 0.04 -69.88 15.34
N THR A 138 0.95 -68.93 15.63
CA THR A 138 1.87 -69.07 16.78
C THR A 138 1.24 -68.70 18.13
N THR A 139 0.15 -67.92 18.12
CA THR A 139 -0.48 -67.40 19.35
C THR A 139 -1.83 -68.02 19.66
N GLU A 140 -2.55 -68.52 18.66
CA GLU A 140 -3.89 -69.09 18.79
C GLU A 140 -3.87 -70.62 18.85
N SER A 141 -4.90 -71.21 19.44
CA SER A 141 -5.04 -72.67 19.56
C SER A 141 -6.49 -73.12 19.37
N GLY A 142 -6.69 -74.44 19.29
CA GLY A 142 -8.01 -75.04 19.13
C GLY A 142 -8.66 -74.71 17.78
N ASN A 143 -9.96 -74.43 17.80
CA ASN A 143 -10.75 -74.23 16.58
C ASN A 143 -10.23 -73.05 15.74
N VAL A 144 -9.80 -71.95 16.37
CA VAL A 144 -9.28 -70.77 15.66
C VAL A 144 -8.02 -71.10 14.87
N ALA A 145 -7.09 -71.86 15.47
CA ALA A 145 -5.89 -72.33 14.77
C ALA A 145 -6.26 -73.22 13.58
N SER A 146 -7.27 -74.09 13.73
CA SER A 146 -7.75 -74.93 12.61
C SER A 146 -8.34 -74.08 11.47
N SER A 147 -9.11 -73.04 11.79
CA SER A 147 -9.66 -72.11 10.79
C SER A 147 -8.55 -71.37 10.04
N LEU A 148 -7.54 -70.90 10.78
CA LEU A 148 -6.38 -70.19 10.22
C LEU A 148 -5.56 -71.10 9.31
N GLN A 149 -5.35 -72.37 9.70
CA GLN A 149 -4.65 -73.35 8.88
C GLN A 149 -5.37 -73.59 7.54
N ALA A 150 -6.71 -73.59 7.55
CA ALA A 150 -7.53 -73.79 6.36
C ALA A 150 -7.44 -72.63 5.36
N VAL A 151 -7.31 -71.38 5.83
CA VAL A 151 -7.20 -70.20 4.95
C VAL A 151 -5.76 -69.83 4.60
N ARG A 152 -4.74 -70.47 5.19
CA ARG A 152 -3.32 -70.21 4.90
C ARG A 152 -2.96 -70.24 3.41
N PRO A 153 -3.31 -71.26 2.60
CA PRO A 153 -2.99 -71.26 1.17
C PRO A 153 -3.73 -70.15 0.40
N LEU A 154 -4.94 -69.78 0.84
CA LEU A 154 -5.71 -68.68 0.26
C LEU A 154 -5.07 -67.32 0.59
N ALA A 155 -4.48 -67.20 1.79
CA ALA A 155 -3.74 -66.02 2.20
C ALA A 155 -2.44 -65.84 1.39
N GLU A 156 -1.76 -66.93 1.05
CA GLU A 156 -0.60 -66.90 0.13
C GLU A 156 -1.03 -66.47 -1.28
N GLN A 157 -2.19 -66.94 -1.76
CA GLN A 157 -2.74 -66.55 -3.06
C GLN A 157 -3.20 -65.08 -3.11
N ALA A 158 -3.61 -64.51 -1.97
CA ALA A 158 -3.96 -63.10 -1.86
C ALA A 158 -2.75 -62.15 -2.02
N GLY A 159 -1.52 -62.66 -1.95
CA GLY A 159 -0.28 -61.90 -2.09
C GLY A 159 -0.07 -60.88 -0.97
N ASP A 160 0.56 -59.74 -1.29
CA ASP A 160 0.88 -58.68 -0.31
C ASP A 160 -0.34 -57.92 0.23
N GLY A 161 -1.50 -58.08 -0.43
CA GLY A 161 -2.74 -57.41 -0.06
C GLY A 161 -2.65 -55.87 -0.12
N THR A 162 -3.42 -55.22 0.77
CA THR A 162 -3.58 -53.76 0.80
C THR A 162 -2.76 -53.16 1.94
N ARG A 163 -1.77 -52.32 1.60
CA ARG A 163 -0.87 -51.67 2.57
C ARG A 163 -1.66 -50.90 3.63
N ALA A 164 -1.29 -51.09 4.90
CA ALA A 164 -1.88 -50.34 5.99
C ALA A 164 -1.37 -48.89 6.01
N ALA A 165 -2.19 -48.01 6.57
CA ALA A 165 -1.76 -46.65 6.87
C ALA A 165 -0.61 -46.71 7.90
N ARG A 166 0.51 -46.07 7.57
CA ARG A 166 1.65 -45.95 8.49
C ARG A 166 1.58 -44.57 9.16
N ASP A 167 1.68 -44.56 10.48
CA ASP A 167 1.80 -43.30 11.20
C ASP A 167 3.10 -42.60 10.78
N GLY A 168 2.95 -41.37 10.31
CA GLY A 168 4.09 -40.49 10.13
C GLY A 168 4.71 -40.24 11.49
N GLY A 169 5.98 -40.63 11.67
CA GLY A 169 6.70 -40.33 12.91
C GLY A 169 6.62 -38.83 13.25
N ILE A 170 6.75 -38.49 14.53
CA ILE A 170 6.57 -37.13 15.07
C ILE A 170 7.34 -36.08 14.25
N ILE A 171 8.56 -36.39 13.82
CA ILE A 171 9.41 -35.52 12.99
C ILE A 171 8.74 -35.19 11.65
N ARG A 172 8.17 -36.19 10.96
CA ARG A 172 7.47 -35.99 9.68
C ARG A 172 6.22 -35.14 9.88
N SER A 173 5.48 -35.36 10.97
CA SER A 173 4.28 -34.59 11.29
C SER A 173 4.61 -33.11 11.57
N ILE A 174 5.66 -32.82 12.35
CA ILE A 174 6.14 -31.45 12.58
C ILE A 174 6.61 -30.82 11.27
N LEU A 175 7.37 -31.55 10.45
CA LEU A 175 7.89 -31.05 9.18
C LEU A 175 6.75 -30.69 8.21
N VAL A 176 5.71 -31.52 8.10
CA VAL A 176 4.52 -31.21 7.29
C VAL A 176 3.82 -29.95 7.78
N PHE A 177 3.71 -29.76 9.10
CA PHE A 177 3.12 -28.55 9.67
C PHE A 177 3.92 -27.29 9.36
N VAL A 178 5.25 -27.34 9.52
CA VAL A 178 6.15 -26.22 9.16
C VAL A 178 6.05 -25.91 7.68
N ILE A 179 6.06 -26.93 6.81
CA ILE A 179 5.89 -26.76 5.36
C ILE A 179 4.52 -26.13 5.06
N ALA A 180 3.45 -26.54 5.74
CA ALA A 180 2.12 -25.96 5.54
C ALA A 180 2.08 -24.47 5.90
N VAL A 181 2.74 -24.05 7.00
CA VAL A 181 2.85 -22.64 7.37
C VAL A 181 3.65 -21.85 6.34
N ILE A 182 4.79 -22.38 5.89
CA ILE A 182 5.63 -21.74 4.87
C ILE A 182 4.84 -21.60 3.56
N ALA A 183 4.19 -22.68 3.12
CA ALA A 183 3.36 -22.68 1.93
C ALA A 183 2.21 -21.67 2.03
N PHE A 184 1.54 -21.59 3.18
CA PHE A 184 0.49 -20.61 3.44
C PHE A 184 1.02 -19.18 3.31
N VAL A 185 2.16 -18.87 3.95
CA VAL A 185 2.81 -17.56 3.82
C VAL A 185 3.13 -17.25 2.36
N LEU A 186 3.71 -18.19 1.61
CA LEU A 186 4.02 -18.01 0.19
C LEU A 186 2.75 -17.73 -0.63
N ILE A 187 1.70 -18.52 -0.44
CA ILE A 187 0.42 -18.37 -1.15
C ILE A 187 -0.18 -16.99 -0.87
N VAL A 188 -0.20 -16.56 0.40
CA VAL A 188 -0.74 -15.24 0.78
C VAL A 188 0.03 -14.11 0.09
N ASN A 189 1.37 -14.20 0.05
CA ASN A 189 2.19 -13.17 -0.61
C ASN A 189 2.01 -13.19 -2.13
N ILE A 190 1.96 -14.36 -2.76
CA ILE A 190 1.69 -14.49 -4.21
C ILE A 190 0.31 -13.92 -4.54
N PHE A 191 -0.71 -14.27 -3.75
CA PHE A 191 -2.06 -13.77 -3.94
C PHE A 191 -2.12 -12.25 -3.76
N ALA A 192 -1.46 -11.70 -2.73
CA ALA A 192 -1.40 -10.25 -2.51
C ALA A 192 -0.76 -9.51 -3.70
N LEU A 193 0.31 -10.08 -4.28
CA LEU A 193 0.95 -9.52 -5.47
C LEU A 193 0.06 -9.59 -6.72
N LEU A 194 -0.55 -10.75 -6.99
CA LEU A 194 -1.48 -10.92 -8.11
C LEU A 194 -2.69 -9.99 -7.96
N TRP A 195 -3.25 -9.93 -6.76
CA TRP A 195 -4.36 -9.03 -6.47
C TRP A 195 -3.95 -7.58 -6.65
N GLY A 196 -2.84 -7.15 -6.06
CA GLY A 196 -2.34 -5.78 -6.13
C GLY A 196 -2.04 -5.30 -7.55
N LEU A 197 -1.44 -6.17 -8.36
CA LEU A 197 -1.02 -5.85 -9.73
C LEU A 197 -2.16 -5.96 -10.75
N LEU A 198 -2.99 -7.01 -10.71
CA LEU A 198 -4.01 -7.25 -11.74
C LEU A 198 -5.37 -6.64 -11.40
N ILE A 199 -5.76 -6.60 -10.11
CA ILE A 199 -7.15 -6.38 -9.70
C ILE A 199 -7.29 -5.14 -8.82
N GLY A 200 -6.30 -4.85 -7.99
CA GLY A 200 -6.33 -3.85 -6.92
C GLY A 200 -6.62 -2.44 -7.45
N GLY A 201 -5.99 -2.06 -8.56
CA GLY A 201 -6.24 -0.76 -9.21
C GLY A 201 -7.67 -0.62 -9.74
N PHE A 202 -8.28 -1.69 -10.25
CA PHE A 202 -9.65 -1.67 -10.79
C PHE A 202 -10.69 -1.67 -9.67
N VAL A 203 -10.48 -2.51 -8.65
CA VAL A 203 -11.38 -2.62 -7.49
C VAL A 203 -11.32 -1.35 -6.66
N GLN A 204 -10.15 -0.73 -6.44
CA GLN A 204 -10.07 0.55 -5.73
C GLN A 204 -10.82 1.66 -6.46
N ARG A 205 -10.71 1.75 -7.80
CA ARG A 205 -11.47 2.73 -8.60
C ARG A 205 -12.97 2.48 -8.53
N PHE A 206 -13.39 1.22 -8.50
CA PHE A 206 -14.80 0.83 -8.42
C PHE A 206 -15.39 1.03 -7.02
N LEU A 207 -14.70 0.59 -5.96
CA LEU A 207 -15.11 0.79 -4.57
C LEU A 207 -15.08 2.28 -4.19
N ALA A 208 -14.13 3.07 -4.68
CA ALA A 208 -14.12 4.52 -4.48
C ALA A 208 -15.33 5.22 -5.12
N ARG A 209 -15.97 4.59 -6.12
CA ARG A 209 -17.21 5.08 -6.74
C ARG A 209 -18.45 4.70 -5.94
N LEU A 210 -18.36 3.69 -5.08
CA LEU A 210 -19.46 3.15 -4.26
C LEU A 210 -19.36 3.53 -2.78
N ARG A 211 -18.16 3.92 -2.30
CA ARG A 211 -17.97 4.38 -0.91
C ARG A 211 -18.58 5.78 -0.74
N PRO A 212 -19.42 6.00 0.30
CA PRO A 212 -19.81 7.36 0.67
C PRO A 212 -18.57 8.13 1.07
N LYS A 213 -18.34 9.28 0.43
CA LYS A 213 -17.15 10.11 0.67
C LYS A 213 -17.22 10.71 2.07
N THR A 214 -16.23 10.41 2.88
CA THR A 214 -16.07 10.99 4.23
C THR A 214 -15.66 12.46 4.11
N GLN A 215 -15.89 13.29 5.14
CA GLN A 215 -15.57 14.72 5.12
C GLN A 215 -14.09 15.00 4.77
N ALA A 216 -13.17 14.18 5.29
CA ALA A 216 -11.73 14.26 4.96
C ALA A 216 -11.40 13.91 3.48
N ASP A 217 -12.21 13.07 2.83
CA ASP A 217 -12.06 12.76 1.40
C ASP A 217 -12.57 13.90 0.52
N LEU A 218 -13.55 14.68 1.00
CA LEU A 218 -14.03 15.89 0.31
C LEU A 218 -12.96 16.98 0.37
N ASP A 219 -12.28 17.17 1.50
CA ASP A 219 -11.20 18.15 1.64
C ASP A 219 -9.96 17.73 0.82
N ALA A 220 -9.64 16.43 0.77
CA ALA A 220 -8.61 15.89 -0.10
C ALA A 220 -8.98 16.03 -1.59
N MET A 221 -10.26 15.89 -1.95
CA MET A 221 -10.72 16.16 -3.31
C MET A 221 -10.65 17.64 -3.66
N GLN A 222 -11.00 18.55 -2.74
CA GLN A 222 -10.90 20.00 -2.95
C GLN A 222 -9.44 20.45 -3.12
N THR A 223 -8.51 19.86 -2.37
CA THR A 223 -7.07 20.17 -2.52
C THR A 223 -6.51 19.62 -3.82
N ILE A 224 -6.87 18.40 -4.23
CA ILE A 224 -6.48 17.81 -5.53
C ILE A 224 -7.12 18.58 -6.69
N GLU A 225 -8.39 18.98 -6.57
CA GLU A 225 -9.10 19.81 -7.53
C GLU A 225 -8.48 21.20 -7.63
N GLY A 226 -8.03 21.79 -6.51
CA GLY A 226 -7.25 23.02 -6.48
C GLY A 226 -5.87 22.89 -7.14
N ILE A 227 -5.21 21.73 -7.05
CA ILE A 227 -3.95 21.46 -7.78
C ILE A 227 -4.21 21.27 -9.28
N LYS A 228 -5.28 20.55 -9.65
CA LYS A 228 -5.67 20.36 -11.06
C LYS A 228 -6.11 21.66 -11.71
N ARG A 229 -6.94 22.45 -11.03
CA ARG A 229 -7.35 23.79 -11.47
C ARG A 229 -6.14 24.72 -11.59
N ARG A 230 -5.16 24.65 -10.68
CA ARG A 230 -3.87 25.37 -10.84
C ARG A 230 -3.11 24.94 -12.08
N LYS A 231 -3.01 23.63 -12.34
CA LYS A 231 -2.32 23.09 -13.51
C LYS A 231 -3.08 23.41 -14.81
N GLU A 232 -4.40 23.40 -14.79
CA GLU A 232 -5.25 23.79 -15.92
C GLU A 232 -5.21 25.30 -16.17
N LEU A 233 -5.17 26.12 -15.13
CA LEU A 233 -4.92 27.55 -15.24
C LEU A 233 -3.50 27.80 -15.76
N GLU A 234 -2.48 27.07 -15.30
CA GLU A 234 -1.11 27.18 -15.82
C GLU A 234 -1.02 26.76 -17.30
N ILE A 235 -1.74 25.71 -17.71
CA ILE A 235 -1.82 25.25 -19.09
C ILE A 235 -2.63 26.23 -19.95
N GLN A 236 -3.75 26.76 -19.46
CA GLN A 236 -4.55 27.78 -20.14
C GLN A 236 -3.80 29.10 -20.24
N MET A 237 -3.03 29.48 -19.21
CA MET A 237 -2.17 30.67 -19.23
C MET A 237 -0.98 30.48 -20.17
N ARG A 238 -0.36 29.28 -20.25
CA ARG A 238 0.62 28.94 -21.30
C ARG A 238 0.02 29.02 -22.70
N ALA A 239 -1.24 28.60 -22.86
CA ALA A 239 -1.96 28.72 -24.12
C ALA A 239 -2.29 30.19 -24.46
N GLU A 240 -2.73 30.98 -23.48
CA GLU A 240 -2.97 32.42 -23.61
C GLU A 240 -1.69 33.23 -23.84
N THR A 241 -0.53 32.73 -23.37
CA THR A 241 0.81 33.30 -23.67
C THR A 241 1.15 33.20 -25.17
N THR A 242 0.46 32.33 -25.92
CA THR A 242 0.61 32.27 -27.38
C THR A 242 -0.27 33.32 -28.09
N SER A 243 -1.27 33.87 -27.41
CA SER A 243 -2.24 34.83 -27.97
C SER A 243 -2.10 36.27 -27.45
N ASP A 244 -1.46 36.52 -26.30
CA ASP A 244 -1.11 37.86 -25.83
C ASP A 244 0.33 38.24 -26.21
N VAL A 245 0.56 38.34 -27.53
CA VAL A 245 1.70 39.07 -28.10
C VAL A 245 1.40 40.57 -27.99
N ALA A 246 1.39 41.09 -26.77
CA ALA A 246 1.14 42.51 -26.51
C ALA A 246 1.91 43.03 -25.28
N GLY A 247 3.15 42.58 -25.11
CA GLY A 247 4.18 43.23 -24.30
C GLY A 247 5.16 43.96 -25.22
N ALA A 248 4.86 45.22 -25.49
CA ALA A 248 5.53 46.07 -26.47
C ALA A 248 7.04 46.28 -26.23
N GLY A 249 7.82 46.22 -27.31
CA GLY A 249 9.14 46.86 -27.45
C GLY A 249 10.40 46.01 -27.22
N PHE A 250 10.33 44.89 -26.47
CA PHE A 250 11.52 44.20 -25.96
C PHE A 250 11.65 42.70 -26.33
N GLY A 251 10.75 42.16 -27.17
CA GLY A 251 10.78 40.74 -27.56
C GLY A 251 10.21 39.78 -26.49
N PRO A 252 10.37 38.46 -26.64
CA PRO A 252 9.89 37.49 -25.64
C PRO A 252 10.64 37.68 -24.31
N PRO A 253 9.97 37.52 -23.16
CA PRO A 253 10.61 37.64 -21.86
C PRO A 253 11.67 36.55 -21.67
N ILE A 254 12.82 36.93 -21.12
CA ILE A 254 13.93 36.02 -20.77
C ILE A 254 13.63 35.22 -19.50
N MET A 255 12.76 35.74 -18.63
CA MET A 255 12.28 35.05 -17.44
C MET A 255 10.76 35.19 -17.35
N GLN A 256 10.06 34.09 -17.10
CA GLN A 256 8.65 34.07 -16.69
C GLN A 256 8.49 33.16 -15.48
N ARG A 257 8.07 33.73 -14.34
CA ARG A 257 7.86 33.00 -13.07
C ARG A 257 6.53 33.40 -12.44
N ILE A 258 6.00 32.50 -11.62
CA ILE A 258 4.80 32.75 -10.82
C ILE A 258 5.22 32.63 -9.37
N SER A 259 4.99 33.68 -8.59
CA SER A 259 5.12 33.69 -7.15
C SER A 259 3.71 33.65 -6.53
N THR A 260 3.49 32.73 -5.59
CA THR A 260 2.18 32.52 -4.98
C THR A 260 2.32 32.54 -3.47
N TYR A 261 1.64 33.48 -2.85
CA TYR A 261 1.50 33.53 -1.40
C TYR A 261 0.52 32.45 -0.93
N THR A 262 0.90 31.74 0.14
CA THR A 262 0.02 30.82 0.85
C THR A 262 0.25 30.98 2.34
N LYS A 263 -0.84 31.18 3.08
CA LYS A 263 -0.83 31.34 4.53
C LYS A 263 -0.05 30.21 5.22
N GLY A 264 0.85 30.56 6.13
CA GLY A 264 1.66 29.62 6.91
C GLY A 264 2.99 29.18 6.25
N ARG A 265 3.29 29.58 5.00
CA ARG A 265 4.61 29.41 4.39
C ARG A 265 5.41 30.72 4.51
N GLN A 266 6.71 30.63 4.75
CA GLN A 266 7.61 31.78 4.58
C GLN A 266 7.59 32.23 3.11
N PHE A 267 7.20 33.47 2.87
CA PHE A 267 7.08 34.04 1.54
C PHE A 267 8.30 34.91 1.24
N ASP A 268 9.28 34.29 0.58
CA ASP A 268 10.56 34.86 0.20
C ASP A 268 11.05 34.13 -1.06
N ASP A 269 10.35 34.39 -2.17
CA ASP A 269 10.65 33.73 -3.45
C ASP A 269 11.73 34.54 -4.18
N SER A 270 12.75 33.84 -4.69
CA SER A 270 13.85 34.42 -5.46
C SER A 270 14.06 33.67 -6.77
N PHE A 271 14.26 34.40 -7.86
CA PHE A 271 14.37 33.88 -9.22
C PHE A 271 15.56 34.51 -9.95
N ALA A 272 16.47 33.65 -10.41
CA ALA A 272 17.57 34.06 -11.28
C ALA A 272 17.05 34.50 -12.66
N ILE A 273 17.62 35.59 -13.16
CA ILE A 273 17.41 36.12 -14.51
C ILE A 273 18.66 35.78 -15.32
N GLU A 274 18.50 34.87 -16.27
CA GLU A 274 19.57 34.35 -17.12
C GLU A 274 19.23 34.61 -18.59
N ASP A 275 20.25 34.80 -19.43
CA ASP A 275 20.07 34.91 -20.88
C ASP A 275 19.99 33.53 -21.56
N ALA A 276 19.84 33.51 -22.89
CA ALA A 276 19.74 32.27 -23.66
C ALA A 276 20.99 31.37 -23.61
N ASN A 277 22.13 31.87 -23.11
CA ASN A 277 23.37 31.12 -22.94
C ASN A 277 23.64 30.75 -21.48
N ASP A 278 22.62 30.81 -20.61
CA ASP A 278 22.71 30.61 -19.16
C ASP A 278 23.67 31.63 -18.48
N MET A 279 23.89 32.80 -19.08
CA MET A 279 24.65 33.87 -18.45
C MET A 279 23.77 34.62 -17.45
N PHE A 280 24.19 34.66 -16.19
CA PHE A 280 23.50 35.39 -15.14
C PHE A 280 23.50 36.91 -15.41
N LEU A 281 22.30 37.50 -15.51
CA LEU A 281 22.08 38.93 -15.70
C LEU A 281 21.64 39.63 -14.41
N GLY A 282 20.95 38.92 -13.51
CA GLY A 282 20.44 39.49 -12.28
C GLY A 282 19.52 38.54 -11.53
N GLU A 283 18.86 39.03 -10.50
CA GLU A 283 17.93 38.26 -9.68
C GLU A 283 16.71 39.11 -9.35
N SER A 284 15.54 38.49 -9.28
CA SER A 284 14.32 39.17 -8.86
C SER A 284 13.50 38.29 -7.94
N GLY A 285 12.74 38.90 -7.06
CA GLY A 285 11.96 38.15 -6.09
C GLY A 285 10.77 38.90 -5.53
N ALA A 286 10.03 38.19 -4.69
CA ALA A 286 8.89 38.70 -3.96
C ALA A 286 9.01 38.30 -2.49
N THR A 287 8.92 39.29 -1.59
CA THR A 287 9.07 39.10 -0.15
C THR A 287 8.00 39.86 0.63
N ILE A 288 7.80 39.50 1.90
CA ILE A 288 6.82 40.17 2.76
C ILE A 288 7.34 41.55 3.17
N SER A 289 6.62 42.60 2.79
CA SER A 289 6.97 43.97 3.19
C SER A 289 6.30 44.37 4.50
N LYS A 290 5.01 44.03 4.69
CA LYS A 290 4.27 44.37 5.91
C LYS A 290 3.21 43.33 6.24
N THR A 291 3.01 43.13 7.53
CA THR A 291 1.91 42.32 8.09
C THR A 291 1.04 43.17 9.03
N VAL A 292 -0.20 42.75 9.24
CA VAL A 292 -1.19 43.45 10.08
C VAL A 292 -1.84 42.46 11.06
N GLY A 293 -2.17 42.94 12.26
CA GLY A 293 -2.82 42.17 13.31
C GLY A 293 -1.89 41.22 14.07
N ASP A 294 -2.41 40.66 15.17
CA ASP A 294 -1.65 39.74 16.04
C ASP A 294 -1.27 38.44 15.33
N SER A 295 -2.04 38.06 14.30
CA SER A 295 -1.80 36.86 13.48
C SER A 295 -0.79 37.09 12.34
N GLN A 296 -0.17 38.27 12.26
CA GLN A 296 0.81 38.64 11.22
C GLN A 296 0.31 38.37 9.79
N GLU A 297 -0.92 38.79 9.49
CA GLU A 297 -1.53 38.57 8.18
C GLU A 297 -0.87 39.47 7.12
N LEU A 298 -0.66 38.95 5.91
CA LEU A 298 0.06 39.66 4.83
C LEU A 298 -0.71 40.89 4.35
N ALA A 299 -0.13 42.08 4.50
CA ALA A 299 -0.74 43.34 4.06
C ALA A 299 0.00 44.02 2.90
N ALA A 300 1.31 43.77 2.74
CA ALA A 300 2.08 44.29 1.62
C ALA A 300 3.21 43.34 1.20
N VAL A 301 3.44 43.25 -0.11
CA VAL A 301 4.49 42.45 -0.75
C VAL A 301 5.45 43.37 -1.48
N GLU A 302 6.73 43.18 -1.22
CA GLU A 302 7.81 43.86 -1.90
C GLU A 302 8.29 43.01 -3.07
N ILE A 303 8.37 43.64 -4.25
CA ILE A 303 8.99 43.11 -5.44
C ILE A 303 10.34 43.81 -5.58
N TRP A 304 11.40 43.03 -5.68
CA TRP A 304 12.76 43.56 -5.78
C TRP A 304 13.45 43.05 -7.06
N LEU A 305 14.38 43.85 -7.57
CA LEU A 305 15.21 43.56 -8.73
C LEU A 305 16.67 43.93 -8.42
N PHE A 306 17.53 42.94 -8.55
CA PHE A 306 18.98 43.06 -8.53
C PHE A 306 19.53 42.89 -9.95
N ASP A 307 20.41 43.79 -10.38
CA ASP A 307 21.07 43.76 -11.68
C ASP A 307 22.56 43.51 -11.47
N LYS A 308 23.13 42.52 -12.17
CA LYS A 308 24.56 42.21 -12.08
C LYS A 308 25.43 43.39 -12.46
N GLU A 309 25.00 44.24 -13.40
CA GLU A 309 25.81 45.39 -13.83
C GLU A 309 25.70 46.58 -12.84
N ASP A 310 24.76 46.54 -11.88
CA ASP A 310 24.61 47.51 -10.78
C ASP A 310 24.67 46.81 -9.41
N PHE A 311 25.89 46.38 -9.02
CA PHE A 311 26.15 45.72 -7.75
C PHE A 311 25.85 46.57 -6.48
N VAL A 312 25.56 47.86 -6.64
CA VAL A 312 25.41 48.80 -5.51
C VAL A 312 23.93 48.97 -5.13
N ARG A 313 22.99 48.77 -6.06
CA ARG A 313 21.57 49.10 -5.85
C ARG A 313 20.67 47.91 -6.14
N THR A 314 19.75 47.65 -5.22
CA THR A 314 18.58 46.79 -5.44
C THR A 314 17.37 47.70 -5.50
N LEU A 315 16.65 47.68 -6.62
CA LEU A 315 15.44 48.48 -6.77
C LEU A 315 14.25 47.67 -6.25
N ASN A 316 13.38 48.32 -5.49
CA ASN A 316 12.20 47.68 -4.93
C ASN A 316 10.94 48.53 -5.12
N LYS A 317 9.81 47.85 -5.29
CA LYS A 317 8.47 48.44 -5.38
C LYS A 317 7.50 47.55 -4.62
N VAL A 318 6.44 48.12 -4.07
CA VAL A 318 5.57 47.44 -3.12
C VAL A 318 4.13 47.39 -3.62
N PHE A 319 3.59 46.17 -3.66
CA PHE A 319 2.15 45.92 -3.73
C PHE A 319 1.56 45.99 -2.33
N VAL A 320 0.54 46.83 -2.13
CA VAL A 320 -0.03 47.10 -0.80
C VAL A 320 -1.54 46.93 -0.79
N SER A 321 -2.08 46.45 0.35
CA SER A 321 -3.52 46.35 0.57
C SER A 321 -4.19 47.73 0.60
N GLU A 322 -5.48 47.78 0.30
CA GLU A 322 -6.21 49.05 0.24
C GLU A 322 -6.23 49.75 1.60
N HIS A 323 -6.41 49.01 2.68
CA HIS A 323 -6.35 49.58 4.03
C HIS A 323 -4.94 50.07 4.38
N ALA A 324 -3.89 49.27 4.13
CA ALA A 324 -2.52 49.65 4.49
C ALA A 324 -2.01 50.86 3.69
N TYR A 325 -2.55 51.10 2.49
CA TYR A 325 -2.26 52.30 1.71
C TYR A 325 -2.89 53.56 2.32
N ASN A 326 -4.08 53.45 2.93
CA ASN A 326 -4.85 54.58 3.46
C ASN A 326 -4.61 54.85 4.95
N ASP A 327 -4.05 53.88 5.68
CA ASP A 327 -3.68 54.04 7.08
C ASP A 327 -2.36 54.85 7.24
N PRO A 328 -2.35 56.01 7.94
CA PRO A 328 -1.17 56.85 8.05
C PRO A 328 0.05 56.18 8.66
N VAL A 329 -0.14 55.25 9.61
CA VAL A 329 0.97 54.53 10.26
C VAL A 329 1.59 53.53 9.29
N SER A 330 0.75 52.71 8.66
CA SER A 330 1.19 51.75 7.65
C SER A 330 1.85 52.41 6.45
N ARG A 331 1.29 53.55 6.01
CA ARG A 331 1.80 54.36 4.92
C ARG A 331 3.20 54.90 5.21
N SER A 332 3.41 55.51 6.38
CA SER A 332 4.71 56.06 6.78
C SER A 332 5.82 55.00 6.82
N GLU A 333 5.51 53.80 7.32
CA GLU A 333 6.46 52.69 7.32
C GLU A 333 6.81 52.22 5.91
N LEU A 334 5.81 52.05 5.03
CA LEU A 334 6.05 51.60 3.66
C LEU A 334 6.73 52.67 2.80
N ASP A 335 6.48 53.95 3.07
CA ASP A 335 7.15 55.08 2.40
C ASP A 335 8.66 55.08 2.67
N SER A 336 9.09 54.61 3.85
CA SER A 336 10.52 54.49 4.18
C SER A 336 11.23 53.33 3.46
N LYS A 337 10.46 52.40 2.87
CA LYS A 337 11.01 51.20 2.21
C LYS A 337 11.21 51.35 0.72
N VAL A 338 10.63 52.37 0.09
CA VAL A 338 10.76 52.60 -1.35
C VAL A 338 11.43 53.93 -1.63
N ASP A 339 12.05 54.06 -2.80
CA ASP A 339 12.72 55.29 -3.20
C ASP A 339 11.73 56.43 -3.50
N ASN A 340 10.63 56.13 -4.20
CA ASN A 340 9.61 57.10 -4.57
C ASN A 340 8.21 56.66 -4.14
N PRO A 341 7.75 57.03 -2.92
CA PRO A 341 6.45 56.68 -2.37
C PRO A 341 5.24 56.88 -3.29
N SER A 342 5.27 57.91 -4.14
CA SER A 342 4.16 58.25 -5.04
C SER A 342 4.03 57.33 -6.25
N THR A 343 5.11 56.64 -6.65
CA THR A 343 5.15 55.78 -7.85
C THR A 343 5.47 54.32 -7.57
N ASP A 344 6.04 54.04 -6.40
CA ASP A 344 6.62 52.74 -6.07
C ASP A 344 5.70 51.93 -5.14
N LEU A 345 4.66 52.56 -4.59
CA LEU A 345 3.56 51.88 -3.88
C LEU A 345 2.34 51.77 -4.80
N VAL A 346 1.92 50.54 -5.07
CA VAL A 346 0.76 50.24 -5.92
C VAL A 346 -0.28 49.47 -5.12
N VAL A 347 -1.49 50.00 -5.05
CA VAL A 347 -2.62 49.30 -4.43
C VAL A 347 -2.97 48.06 -5.24
N VAL A 348 -3.05 46.92 -4.56
CA VAL A 348 -3.40 45.64 -5.19
C VAL A 348 -4.84 45.65 -5.66
N LYS A 349 -5.03 45.41 -6.95
CA LYS A 349 -6.29 45.08 -7.60
C LYS A 349 -6.02 43.95 -8.60
N PRO A 350 -7.02 43.12 -8.95
CA PRO A 350 -6.86 42.15 -10.03
C PRO A 350 -6.33 42.84 -11.29
N GLY A 351 -5.19 42.38 -11.82
CA GLY A 351 -4.53 42.97 -12.98
C GLY A 351 -3.61 44.16 -12.69
N SER A 352 -3.42 44.61 -11.45
CA SER A 352 -2.43 45.65 -11.11
C SER A 352 -1.02 45.23 -11.55
N VAL A 353 -0.23 46.20 -12.03
CA VAL A 353 1.12 45.98 -12.55
C VAL A 353 2.12 46.91 -11.88
N ILE A 354 3.27 46.36 -11.50
CA ILE A 354 4.47 47.08 -11.10
C ILE A 354 5.55 46.82 -12.16
N VAL A 355 6.26 47.86 -12.56
CA VAL A 355 7.39 47.77 -13.48
C VAL A 355 8.63 48.32 -12.78
N ILE A 356 9.69 47.51 -12.67
CA ILE A 356 11.00 47.90 -12.13
C ILE A 356 12.00 47.85 -13.29
N GLU A 357 12.81 48.90 -13.41
CA GLU A 357 13.69 49.09 -14.56
C GLU A 357 15.08 49.52 -14.10
N THR A 358 16.09 48.71 -14.43
CA THR A 358 17.51 49.03 -14.26
C THR A 358 18.12 49.42 -15.60
N GLY A 359 19.45 49.57 -15.66
CA GLY A 359 20.17 49.83 -16.90
C GLY A 359 20.04 48.68 -17.91
N ALA A 360 20.17 47.43 -17.45
CA ALA A 360 20.18 46.25 -18.32
C ALA A 360 18.88 45.43 -18.28
N ILE A 361 18.03 45.58 -17.26
CA ILE A 361 16.86 44.70 -17.06
C ILE A 361 15.58 45.51 -16.89
N LYS A 362 14.48 45.02 -17.47
CA LYS A 362 13.11 45.44 -17.17
C LYS A 362 12.36 44.27 -16.56
N LEU A 363 11.80 44.44 -15.37
CA LEU A 363 10.97 43.48 -14.67
C LEU A 363 9.53 44.01 -14.60
N GLN A 364 8.55 43.18 -14.95
CA GLN A 364 7.13 43.44 -14.77
C GLN A 364 6.53 42.40 -13.84
N ALA A 365 5.94 42.86 -12.74
CA ALA A 365 5.15 42.03 -11.83
C ALA A 365 3.66 42.38 -12.00
N LYS A 366 2.83 41.39 -12.36
CA LYS A 366 1.39 41.54 -12.55
C LYS A 366 0.61 40.67 -11.55
N ILE A 367 -0.39 41.27 -10.91
CA ILE A 367 -1.33 40.53 -10.06
C ILE A 367 -2.26 39.72 -10.95
N VAL A 368 -2.13 38.39 -10.88
CA VAL A 368 -2.98 37.45 -11.63
C VAL A 368 -4.25 37.16 -10.85
N ASP A 369 -4.11 36.94 -9.55
CA ASP A 369 -5.22 36.62 -8.67
C ASP A 369 -4.96 37.20 -7.28
N VAL A 370 -6.02 37.69 -6.65
CA VAL A 370 -5.99 38.25 -5.30
C VAL A 370 -7.27 37.91 -4.57
N THR A 371 -7.12 37.39 -3.36
CA THR A 371 -8.21 37.13 -2.42
C THR A 371 -7.93 37.89 -1.13
N TYR A 372 -8.74 38.89 -0.82
CA TYR A 372 -8.70 39.57 0.47
C TYR A 372 -9.28 38.66 1.55
N GLY A 373 -8.68 38.71 2.74
CA GLY A 373 -9.21 37.97 3.87
C GLY A 373 -10.40 38.65 4.52
N THR A 374 -11.22 37.83 5.18
CA THR A 374 -12.53 38.25 5.73
C THR A 374 -12.61 38.13 7.26
N ASN A 375 -11.47 38.10 7.96
CA ASN A 375 -11.47 38.03 9.42
C ASN A 375 -12.15 39.27 10.02
N PRO A 376 -13.25 39.12 10.79
CA PRO A 376 -13.98 40.23 11.39
C PRO A 376 -13.16 41.04 12.42
N ASP A 377 -12.08 40.47 12.97
CA ASP A 377 -11.23 41.13 13.96
C ASP A 377 -10.23 42.12 13.33
N LEU A 378 -10.12 42.14 12.01
CA LEU A 378 -9.24 43.05 11.26
C LEU A 378 -10.06 43.98 10.36
N PRO A 379 -9.55 45.19 10.06
CA PRO A 379 -10.23 46.10 9.14
C PRO A 379 -10.45 45.45 7.76
N PRO A 380 -11.56 45.75 7.06
CA PRO A 380 -11.80 45.27 5.71
C PRO A 380 -10.65 45.63 4.74
N ASN A 381 -10.36 44.75 3.78
CA ASN A 381 -9.31 44.92 2.77
C ASN A 381 -7.91 45.21 3.35
N SER A 382 -7.63 44.73 4.57
CA SER A 382 -6.34 44.95 5.25
C SER A 382 -5.27 43.92 4.95
N TYR A 383 -5.65 42.68 4.63
CA TYR A 383 -4.71 41.61 4.37
C TYR A 383 -5.20 40.65 3.28
N PHE A 384 -4.30 39.84 2.75
CA PHE A 384 -4.55 38.86 1.69
C PHE A 384 -4.56 37.44 2.24
N ASP A 385 -5.60 36.66 1.94
CA ASP A 385 -5.62 35.20 2.19
C ASP A 385 -4.92 34.43 1.07
N GLY A 386 -4.91 35.00 -0.14
CA GLY A 386 -4.22 34.45 -1.31
C GLY A 386 -3.79 35.53 -2.28
N LEU A 387 -2.56 35.44 -2.81
CA LEU A 387 -2.02 36.40 -3.77
C LEU A 387 -1.15 35.65 -4.78
N THR A 388 -1.43 35.82 -6.07
CA THR A 388 -0.65 35.24 -7.17
C THR A 388 -0.09 36.33 -8.06
N ILE A 389 1.23 36.37 -8.17
CA ILE A 389 2.00 37.38 -8.90
C ILE A 389 2.73 36.69 -10.04
N ARG A 390 2.53 37.16 -11.27
CA ARG A 390 3.33 36.76 -12.43
C ARG A 390 4.46 37.77 -12.60
N MET A 391 5.69 37.27 -12.70
CA MET A 391 6.90 38.08 -12.89
C MET A 391 7.50 37.74 -14.25
N GLU A 392 7.75 38.77 -15.05
CA GLU A 392 8.32 38.67 -16.38
C GLU A 392 9.49 39.64 -16.51
N ALA A 393 10.65 39.18 -17.01
CA ALA A 393 11.81 40.04 -17.20
C ALA A 393 12.28 40.08 -18.66
N TRP A 394 12.85 41.21 -19.06
CA TRP A 394 13.44 41.48 -20.38
C TRP A 394 14.82 42.12 -20.23
N GLU A 395 15.73 41.82 -21.15
CA GLU A 395 17.04 42.48 -21.27
C GLU A 395 16.92 43.74 -22.15
N LYS A 396 17.33 44.89 -21.62
CA LYS A 396 17.39 46.17 -22.32
C LYS A 396 18.63 46.20 -23.21
N GLY A 397 18.45 46.43 -24.51
CA GLY A 397 19.56 46.55 -25.48
C GLY A 397 19.66 45.41 -26.50
N LYS A 398 18.91 44.31 -26.34
CA LYS A 398 18.68 43.30 -27.39
C LYS A 398 17.32 43.48 -28.08
N ALA A 399 16.85 44.72 -28.20
CA ALA A 399 15.68 45.04 -29.02
C ALA A 399 16.08 44.97 -30.50
N GLY A 400 15.78 43.84 -31.15
CA GLY A 400 15.86 43.70 -32.60
C GLY A 400 17.08 42.94 -33.13
N VAL A 401 17.21 41.65 -32.79
CA VAL A 401 17.76 40.68 -33.75
C VAL A 401 16.61 39.78 -34.13
N GLY A 402 16.36 39.71 -35.43
CA GLY A 402 15.17 39.13 -36.03
C GLY A 402 14.82 37.77 -35.48
N ALA A 403 13.53 37.50 -35.49
CA ALA A 403 12.99 36.15 -35.38
C ALA A 403 13.93 35.14 -36.05
N PRO A 404 14.42 34.10 -35.36
CA PRO A 404 14.42 32.85 -36.06
C PRO A 404 12.95 32.63 -36.42
N ALA A 405 12.66 32.59 -37.73
CA ALA A 405 11.44 31.98 -38.23
C ALA A 405 11.13 30.77 -37.35
N PRO A 406 9.86 30.52 -36.97
CA PRO A 406 9.53 29.41 -36.09
C PRO A 406 10.27 28.20 -36.63
N VAL A 407 11.26 27.73 -35.86
CA VAL A 407 11.87 26.44 -36.13
C VAL A 407 10.69 25.52 -35.97
N SER A 408 10.13 25.16 -37.12
CA SER A 408 9.23 24.03 -37.24
C SER A 408 9.96 22.95 -36.47
N ALA A 409 9.39 22.51 -35.35
CA ALA A 409 9.85 21.30 -34.71
C ALA A 409 10.15 20.31 -35.83
N PRO A 410 11.32 19.62 -35.84
CA PRO A 410 11.51 18.58 -36.82
C PRO A 410 10.27 17.72 -36.73
N ALA A 411 9.52 17.68 -37.83
CA ALA A 411 8.43 16.74 -37.94
C ALA A 411 9.11 15.41 -37.66
N TYR A 412 8.80 14.82 -36.50
CA TYR A 412 8.96 13.40 -36.33
C TYR A 412 7.99 12.82 -37.35
N ALA A 413 8.47 12.69 -38.58
CA ALA A 413 7.94 11.77 -39.55
C ALA A 413 8.00 10.43 -38.82
N VAL A 414 6.82 9.99 -38.40
CA VAL A 414 6.59 8.59 -38.06
C VAL A 414 7.19 7.80 -39.22
N PRO A 415 8.17 6.90 -38.99
CA PRO A 415 8.72 6.13 -40.08
C PRO A 415 7.56 5.39 -40.76
N ALA A 416 7.39 5.65 -42.05
CA ALA A 416 6.47 4.89 -42.88
C ALA A 416 6.84 3.41 -42.73
N PRO A 417 5.88 2.50 -42.46
CA PRO A 417 6.17 1.09 -42.41
C PRO A 417 6.70 0.65 -43.77
N ALA A 418 7.89 0.04 -43.77
CA ALA A 418 8.45 -0.61 -44.93
C ALA A 418 7.44 -1.64 -45.46
N THR A 419 7.02 -1.46 -46.71
CA THR A 419 6.22 -2.42 -47.45
C THR A 419 7.11 -3.61 -47.83
N THR A 420 7.16 -4.61 -46.97
CA THR A 420 7.47 -5.98 -47.40
C THR A 420 6.22 -6.56 -48.06
N PRO A 421 6.28 -7.04 -49.32
CA PRO A 421 5.15 -7.68 -49.96
C PRO A 421 4.84 -8.99 -49.24
N MET A 422 3.66 -9.07 -48.63
CA MET A 422 3.14 -10.31 -48.06
C MET A 422 2.80 -11.31 -49.17
N PRO A 423 3.00 -12.62 -48.96
CA PRO A 423 2.51 -13.65 -49.87
C PRO A 423 0.98 -13.56 -50.00
N ALA A 424 0.49 -13.82 -51.22
CA ALA A 424 -0.93 -13.76 -51.55
C ALA A 424 -1.76 -14.64 -50.60
N TYR A 425 -2.63 -14.00 -49.82
CA TYR A 425 -3.61 -14.68 -49.00
C TYR A 425 -4.72 -15.22 -49.90
N THR A 426 -4.79 -16.53 -50.03
CA THR A 426 -5.97 -17.22 -50.55
C THR A 426 -7.07 -17.17 -49.49
N PRO A 427 -8.29 -16.71 -49.83
CA PRO A 427 -9.39 -16.69 -48.88
C PRO A 427 -9.76 -18.14 -48.48
N PRO A 428 -9.98 -18.41 -47.19
CA PRO A 428 -10.50 -19.71 -46.77
C PRO A 428 -11.93 -19.90 -47.30
N ALA A 429 -12.24 -21.14 -47.68
CA ALA A 429 -13.54 -21.53 -48.22
C ALA A 429 -14.68 -21.12 -47.28
N ALA A 430 -15.80 -20.73 -47.88
CA ALA A 430 -17.03 -20.37 -47.19
C ALA A 430 -17.43 -21.46 -46.16
N PRO A 431 -17.89 -21.07 -44.96
CA PRO A 431 -18.34 -22.04 -43.98
C PRO A 431 -19.54 -22.82 -44.52
N ALA A 432 -19.47 -24.15 -44.38
CA ALA A 432 -20.59 -25.04 -44.66
C ALA A 432 -21.83 -24.61 -43.84
N ALA A 433 -22.99 -24.78 -44.46
CA ALA A 433 -24.29 -24.46 -43.90
C ALA A 433 -24.46 -25.02 -42.47
N ALA A 434 -25.13 -24.22 -41.63
CA ALA A 434 -25.44 -24.58 -40.25
C ALA A 434 -26.17 -25.93 -40.16
N PRO A 435 -25.77 -26.82 -39.24
CA PRO A 435 -26.54 -28.02 -38.96
C PRO A 435 -27.92 -27.65 -38.37
N PRO A 436 -28.97 -28.45 -38.61
CA PRO A 436 -30.29 -28.18 -38.08
C PRO A 436 -30.28 -28.16 -36.54
N PRO A 437 -31.17 -27.38 -35.91
CA PRO A 437 -31.22 -27.27 -34.45
C PRO A 437 -31.52 -28.63 -33.83
N MET A 438 -30.71 -29.03 -32.84
CA MET A 438 -30.96 -30.22 -32.05
C MET A 438 -32.27 -30.07 -31.26
N PRO A 439 -33.06 -31.15 -31.10
CA PRO A 439 -34.26 -31.11 -30.27
C PRO A 439 -33.90 -30.73 -28.85
N ALA A 440 -34.73 -29.87 -28.24
CA ALA A 440 -34.57 -29.40 -26.88
C ALA A 440 -34.50 -30.59 -25.91
N TYR A 441 -33.35 -30.77 -25.26
CA TYR A 441 -33.19 -31.75 -24.20
C TYR A 441 -34.05 -31.30 -23.00
N SER A 442 -35.15 -32.00 -22.78
CA SER A 442 -35.97 -31.87 -21.59
C SER A 442 -35.36 -32.79 -20.52
N PRO A 443 -34.84 -32.26 -19.40
CA PRO A 443 -34.35 -33.12 -18.33
C PRO A 443 -35.50 -33.96 -17.77
N PRO A 444 -35.25 -35.22 -17.36
CA PRO A 444 -36.27 -36.04 -16.70
C PRO A 444 -36.74 -35.33 -15.41
N PRO A 445 -38.04 -35.42 -15.06
CA PRO A 445 -38.55 -34.79 -13.85
C PRO A 445 -37.83 -35.38 -12.63
N MET A 446 -37.25 -34.50 -11.81
CA MET A 446 -36.71 -34.90 -10.53
C MET A 446 -37.83 -35.48 -9.67
N PRO A 447 -37.61 -36.59 -8.95
CA PRO A 447 -38.56 -37.04 -7.94
C PRO A 447 -38.79 -35.90 -6.95
N SER A 448 -40.05 -35.51 -6.79
CA SER A 448 -40.46 -34.49 -5.83
C SER A 448 -40.06 -34.95 -4.43
N TYR A 449 -38.99 -34.36 -3.89
CA TYR A 449 -38.65 -34.53 -2.48
C TYR A 449 -39.66 -33.71 -1.67
N SER A 450 -40.68 -34.38 -1.14
CA SER A 450 -41.51 -33.80 -0.09
C SER A 450 -40.66 -33.72 1.18
N PRO A 451 -40.39 -32.52 1.72
CA PRO A 451 -39.75 -32.43 3.03
C PRO A 451 -40.67 -33.11 4.07
N PRO A 452 -40.11 -33.84 5.03
CA PRO A 452 -40.92 -34.35 6.15
C PRO A 452 -41.58 -33.16 6.86
N PRO A 453 -42.82 -33.34 7.37
CA PRO A 453 -43.54 -32.26 8.04
C PRO A 453 -42.70 -31.69 9.18
N ALA A 454 -42.63 -30.36 9.25
CA ALA A 454 -41.98 -29.64 10.31
C ALA A 454 -42.51 -30.13 11.66
N ALA A 455 -41.64 -30.71 12.47
CA ALA A 455 -41.96 -31.01 13.86
C ALA A 455 -42.35 -29.69 14.56
N PRO A 456 -43.41 -29.69 15.39
CA PRO A 456 -43.84 -28.49 16.07
C PRO A 456 -42.70 -27.95 16.94
N PHE A 457 -42.46 -26.64 16.84
CA PHE A 457 -41.58 -25.91 17.75
C PHE A 457 -42.05 -26.12 19.19
N GLY A 458 -41.27 -26.88 19.97
CA GLY A 458 -41.49 -27.03 21.40
C GLY A 458 -41.15 -28.42 21.90
N GLN A 459 -39.85 -28.67 22.10
CA GLN A 459 -39.29 -29.39 23.26
C GLN A 459 -37.78 -29.57 23.04
N ARG A 460 -36.98 -28.80 23.79
CA ARG A 460 -35.57 -29.15 24.02
C ARG A 460 -35.52 -30.55 24.66
N PRO A 461 -34.67 -31.47 24.22
CA PRO A 461 -34.26 -32.58 25.06
C PRO A 461 -33.62 -31.99 26.33
N ALA A 462 -34.11 -32.39 27.50
CA ALA A 462 -33.56 -31.99 28.78
C ALA A 462 -32.08 -32.39 28.87
N ALA A 463 -31.28 -31.55 29.53
CA ALA A 463 -29.90 -31.89 29.88
C ALA A 463 -29.88 -33.20 30.67
N PRO A 464 -28.88 -34.09 30.45
CA PRO A 464 -28.74 -35.29 31.27
C PRO A 464 -28.49 -34.90 32.74
N PRO A 465 -29.04 -35.64 33.72
CA PRO A 465 -28.80 -35.39 35.13
C PRO A 465 -27.31 -35.57 35.47
N PRO A 466 -26.79 -34.82 36.46
CA PRO A 466 -25.41 -34.99 36.90
C PRO A 466 -25.20 -36.41 37.44
N MET A 467 -24.14 -37.05 36.96
CA MET A 467 -23.70 -38.36 37.40
C MET A 467 -23.08 -38.21 38.80
N ASN A 468 -23.74 -38.77 39.83
CA ASN A 468 -23.16 -38.91 41.17
C ASN A 468 -21.91 -39.78 41.09
N LEU A 469 -20.74 -39.23 41.41
CA LEU A 469 -19.58 -40.04 41.78
C LEU A 469 -19.84 -40.68 43.15
N PRO A 470 -19.69 -42.01 43.31
CA PRO A 470 -19.67 -42.62 44.63
C PRO A 470 -18.28 -42.42 45.25
N GLY A 471 -18.22 -41.65 46.34
CA GLY A 471 -17.04 -41.59 47.20
C GLY A 471 -16.62 -40.16 47.57
N GLN A 472 -17.40 -39.49 48.42
CA GLN A 472 -16.83 -38.50 49.33
C GLN A 472 -17.71 -38.46 50.58
N ALA A 473 -17.20 -39.11 51.62
CA ALA A 473 -17.81 -39.12 52.94
C ALA A 473 -17.76 -37.71 53.54
N ASP A 474 -18.86 -37.37 54.22
CA ASP A 474 -19.01 -36.20 55.06
C ASP A 474 -17.97 -36.22 56.20
N ASP A 475 -17.17 -35.16 56.28
CA ASP A 475 -16.51 -34.72 57.50
C ASP A 475 -16.40 -33.18 57.41
N ASP A 476 -17.44 -32.52 57.93
CA ASP A 476 -17.46 -31.09 58.23
C ASP A 476 -17.05 -30.91 59.70
N PRO A 477 -15.82 -30.46 59.99
CA PRO A 477 -15.37 -30.26 61.36
C PRO A 477 -15.80 -28.92 61.97
N PHE A 478 -16.47 -28.00 61.25
CA PHE A 478 -16.76 -26.67 61.80
C PHE A 478 -18.07 -26.05 61.28
N GLY A 479 -19.20 -26.57 61.76
CA GLY A 479 -20.50 -25.88 61.76
C GLY A 479 -20.96 -25.57 63.18
N GLY A 480 -20.66 -24.38 63.69
CA GLY A 480 -21.10 -23.92 65.01
C GLY A 480 -21.37 -22.43 65.05
N THR A 481 -22.64 -22.05 64.90
CA THR A 481 -23.17 -20.72 65.21
C THR A 481 -23.14 -20.47 66.72
N GLY A 482 -22.64 -19.33 67.18
CA GLY A 482 -22.72 -18.95 68.59
C GLY A 482 -21.99 -17.65 68.95
N ASP A 483 -22.68 -16.53 68.73
CA ASP A 483 -22.75 -15.34 69.60
C ASP A 483 -21.87 -15.32 70.87
N PHE A 484 -20.89 -14.41 70.98
CA PHE A 484 -20.47 -13.79 72.26
C PHE A 484 -19.79 -12.41 72.05
N THR A 485 -20.33 -11.45 72.80
CA THR A 485 -20.01 -10.03 73.03
C THR A 485 -18.55 -9.65 73.32
N PRO A 486 -18.16 -8.36 73.13
CA PRO A 486 -16.81 -7.86 73.36
C PRO A 486 -16.63 -7.22 74.75
N ILE A 487 -15.61 -7.65 75.50
CA ILE A 487 -14.98 -6.96 76.65
C ILE A 487 -13.52 -7.47 76.63
N GLY A 488 -12.45 -6.68 76.57
CA GLY A 488 -12.17 -5.43 77.26
C GLY A 488 -11.11 -5.71 78.33
N SER A 489 -9.82 -5.56 77.97
CA SER A 489 -8.68 -5.19 78.83
C SER A 489 -7.39 -5.20 78.02
#